data_AF-A0A9E1S8M8-F1
#
_entry.id   AF-A0A9E1S8M8-F1
#
_cell.length_a   1.000
_cell.length_b   1.000
_cell.length_c   1.000
_cell.angle_alpha   90.00
_cell.angle_beta   90.00
_cell.angle_gamma   90.00
#
_symmetry.space_group_name_H-M   'P 1'
#
loop_
_entity.id
_entity.type
_entity.pdbx_description
1 polymer ?
#
loop_
_entity_poly.entity_id
_entity_poly.type
_entity_poly.pdbx_seq_one_letter_code
_entity_poly.pdbx_strand_id
1 'polypeptide(L)' 'RNLAYGLNLIGMKRRQISNEDTKALKHAYRSVLLNRGNPSLSAQNCLEDSIISSSILAKEFVEFFLLEGRGFVKSKSQA' A
#
# COMPACT_ATOMS: atom_id res chain seq x y z
N ARG A 1 2.60 -12.23 15.79
CA ARG A 1 2.44 -13.06 14.57
C ARG A 1 1.22 -12.48 13.85
N ASN A 2 1.30 -12.13 12.56
CA ASN A 2 0.30 -11.36 11.75
C ASN A 2 0.53 -9.84 11.67
N LEU A 3 1.76 -9.43 11.35
CA LEU A 3 2.10 -8.03 11.07
C LEU A 3 2.57 -7.90 9.61
N ALA A 4 2.33 -6.75 8.99
CA ALA A 4 2.97 -6.41 7.73
C ALA A 4 4.43 -5.97 7.98
N TYR A 5 5.36 -6.54 7.22
CA TYR A 5 6.81 -6.26 7.31
C TYR A 5 7.35 -5.45 6.13
N GLY A 6 6.51 -5.13 5.14
CA GLY A 6 6.88 -4.42 3.93
C GLY A 6 6.36 -5.10 2.67
N LEU A 7 6.73 -4.51 1.53
CA LEU A 7 6.41 -5.04 0.21
C LEU A 7 7.31 -6.22 -0.16
N ASN A 8 6.79 -7.15 -0.98
CA ASN A 8 7.57 -8.25 -1.54
C ASN A 8 8.49 -7.75 -2.68
N LEU A 9 9.58 -7.07 -2.33
CA LEU A 9 10.51 -6.47 -3.30
C LEU A 9 11.16 -7.50 -4.22
N ILE A 10 11.43 -8.71 -3.72
CA ILE A 10 11.98 -9.81 -4.54
C ILE A 10 10.95 -10.27 -5.56
N GLY A 11 9.69 -10.42 -5.17
CA GLY A 11 8.58 -10.76 -6.08
C GLY A 11 8.36 -9.69 -7.14
N MET A 12 8.42 -8.41 -6.75
CA MET A 12 8.33 -7.28 -7.69
C MET A 12 9.47 -7.31 -8.71
N LYS A 13 10.72 -7.52 -8.25
CA LYS A 13 11.89 -7.65 -9.14
C LYS A 13 11.73 -8.80 -10.13
N ARG A 14 11.25 -9.96 -9.68
CA ARG A 14 11.00 -11.13 -10.54
C ARG A 14 9.93 -10.86 -11.60
N ARG A 15 8.94 -10.02 -11.28
CA ARG A 15 7.89 -9.58 -12.21
C ARG A 15 8.27 -8.36 -13.05
N GLN A 16 9.51 -7.89 -12.95
CA GLN A 16 10.01 -6.72 -13.70
C GLN A 16 9.15 -5.46 -13.51
N ILE A 17 8.62 -5.28 -12.30
CA ILE A 17 7.90 -4.04 -11.95
C ILE A 17 8.87 -2.87 -12.12
N SER A 18 8.42 -1.81 -12.80
CA SER A 18 9.23 -0.63 -13.07
C SER A 18 9.72 0.05 -11.79
N ASN A 19 10.76 0.89 -11.91
CA ASN A 19 11.26 1.64 -10.76
C ASN A 19 10.24 2.69 -10.31
N GLU A 20 9.52 3.27 -11.27
CA GLU A 20 8.45 4.24 -11.09
C GLU A 20 7.28 3.61 -10.31
N ASP A 21 6.80 2.44 -10.73
CA ASP A 21 5.76 1.69 -10.01
C ASP A 21 6.24 1.23 -8.63
N THR A 22 7.51 0.82 -8.53
CA THR A 22 8.10 0.44 -7.25
C THR A 22 8.12 1.62 -6.27
N LYS A 23 8.41 2.83 -6.77
CA LYS A 23 8.36 4.06 -5.98
C LYS A 23 6.93 4.37 -5.55
N ALA A 24 5.97 4.29 -6.47
CA ALA A 24 4.56 4.52 -6.18
C ALA A 24 3.99 3.53 -5.17
N LEU A 25 4.29 2.24 -5.30
CA LEU A 25 3.88 1.20 -4.35
C LEU A 25 4.49 1.42 -2.95
N LYS A 26 5.77 1.81 -2.87
CA LYS A 26 6.40 2.16 -1.59
C LYS A 26 5.73 3.35 -0.93
N HIS A 27 5.34 4.35 -1.72
CA HIS A 27 4.60 5.52 -1.25
C HIS A 27 3.21 5.10 -0.72
N ALA A 28 2.43 4.38 -1.52
CA ALA A 28 1.11 3.85 -1.13
C ALA A 28 1.17 2.99 0.15
N TYR A 29 2.14 2.08 0.26
CA TYR A 29 2.34 1.25 1.45
C TYR A 29 2.55 2.12 2.70
N ARG A 30 3.36 3.17 2.61
CA ARG A 30 3.65 4.05 3.74
C ARG A 30 2.41 4.86 4.12
N SER A 31 1.72 5.42 3.13
CA SER A 31 0.57 6.28 3.35
C SER A 31 -0.62 5.53 3.98
N VAL A 32 -0.81 4.25 3.61
CA VAL A 32 -1.92 3.44 4.13
C VAL A 32 -1.57 2.67 5.41
N LEU A 33 -0.41 2.00 5.46
CA LEU A 33 -0.11 1.05 6.53
C LEU A 33 0.89 1.54 7.58
N LEU A 34 1.70 2.58 7.29
CA LEU A 34 2.60 3.14 8.30
C LEU A 34 1.92 4.21 9.17
N ASN A 35 0.93 4.92 8.63
CA ASN A 35 0.16 5.90 9.37
C ASN A 35 -0.75 5.24 10.41
N ARG A 36 -0.71 5.70 11.67
CA ARG A 36 -1.56 5.16 12.73
C ARG A 36 -3.03 5.44 12.40
N GLY A 37 -3.90 4.47 12.63
CA GLY A 37 -5.34 4.64 12.46
C GLY A 37 -5.98 3.57 11.59
N ASN A 38 -7.09 3.92 10.95
CA ASN A 38 -7.86 3.03 10.09
C ASN A 38 -7.26 3.03 8.67
N PRO A 39 -6.73 1.89 8.17
CA PRO A 39 -6.16 1.80 6.83
C PRO A 39 -7.15 2.17 5.71
N SER A 40 -8.44 1.87 5.87
CA SER A 40 -9.45 2.24 4.87
C SER A 40 -9.63 3.76 4.77
N LEU A 41 -9.58 4.46 5.91
CA LEU A 41 -9.65 5.93 5.92
C LEU A 41 -8.37 6.54 5.32
N SER A 42 -7.20 5.99 5.65
CA SER A 42 -5.95 6.39 5.01
C SER A 42 -5.97 6.14 3.51
N ALA A 43 -6.54 5.03 3.05
CA ALA A 43 -6.67 4.71 1.64
C ALA A 43 -7.59 5.67 0.88
N GLN A 44 -8.74 6.06 1.47
CA GLN A 44 -9.63 7.06 0.87
C GLN A 44 -8.90 8.39 0.63
N ASN A 45 -8.10 8.83 1.59
CA ASN A 45 -7.33 10.07 1.47
C ASN A 45 -6.19 10.00 0.43
N CYS A 46 -5.83 8.80 -0.01
CA CYS A 46 -4.72 8.57 -0.93
C CYS A 46 -5.15 8.50 -2.42
N LEU A 47 -6.45 8.43 -2.72
CA LEU A 47 -6.93 8.22 -4.09
C LEU A 47 -6.54 9.36 -5.05
N GLU A 48 -6.45 10.59 -4.55
CA GLU A 48 -6.08 11.78 -5.33
C GLU A 48 -4.57 12.10 -5.26
N ASP A 49 -3.78 11.29 -4.55
CA ASP A 49 -2.33 11.48 -4.49
C ASP A 49 -1.72 11.29 -5.89
N SER A 50 -0.95 12.26 -6.36
CA SER A 50 -0.39 12.26 -7.72
C SER A 50 0.63 11.14 -7.97
N ILE A 51 1.34 10.69 -6.94
CA ILE A 51 2.28 9.57 -7.03
C ILE A 51 1.51 8.24 -7.13
N ILE A 52 0.37 8.14 -6.46
CA ILE A 52 -0.46 6.92 -6.46
C ILE A 52 -1.26 6.84 -7.76
N SER A 53 -1.94 7.91 -8.13
CA SER A 53 -2.79 7.97 -9.33
C SER A 53 -2.02 7.83 -10.64
N SER A 54 -0.71 8.09 -10.64
CA SER A 54 0.18 7.87 -11.81
C SER A 54 0.60 6.41 -12.01
N SER A 55 0.29 5.48 -11.08
CA SER A 55 0.61 4.06 -11.19
C SER A 55 -0.63 3.20 -10.95
N ILE A 56 -0.99 2.39 -11.95
CA ILE A 56 -2.14 1.47 -11.87
C ILE A 56 -1.96 0.51 -10.69
N LEU A 57 -0.75 -0.03 -10.50
CA LEU A 57 -0.44 -0.96 -9.42
C LEU A 57 -0.57 -0.33 -8.02
N ALA A 58 -0.13 0.92 -7.88
CA ALA A 58 -0.28 1.65 -6.62
C ALA A 58 -1.76 1.97 -6.33
N LYS A 59 -2.52 2.32 -7.36
CA LYS A 59 -3.96 2.56 -7.26
C LYS A 59 -4.72 1.30 -6.84
N GLU A 60 -4.49 0.17 -7.51
CA GLU A 60 -5.07 -1.14 -7.15
C GLU A 60 -4.71 -1.54 -5.71
N PHE A 61 -3.47 -1.27 -5.29
CA PHE A 61 -3.04 -1.51 -3.91
C PHE A 61 -3.84 -0.69 -2.90
N VAL A 62 -4.12 0.58 -3.17
CA VAL A 62 -4.92 1.44 -2.28
C VAL A 62 -6.39 1.01 -2.28
N GLU A 63 -6.96 0.74 -3.46
CA GLU A 63 -8.35 0.31 -3.61
C GLU A 63 -8.64 -1.01 -2.88
N PHE A 64 -7.66 -1.90 -2.78
CA PHE A 64 -7.77 -3.11 -1.96
C PHE A 64 -8.19 -2.83 -0.51
N PHE A 65 -7.79 -1.70 0.08
CA PHE A 65 -8.14 -1.34 1.45
C PHE A 65 -9.56 -0.74 1.59
N LEU A 66 -10.22 -0.47 0.47
CA LEU A 66 -11.59 0.02 0.39
C LEU A 66 -12.59 -1.14 0.22
N LEU A 67 -12.11 -2.33 -0.11
CA LEU A 67 -12.94 -3.52 -0.21
C LEU A 67 -13.46 -3.91 1.17
N GLU A 68 -14.74 -4.26 1.23
CA GLU A 68 -15.38 -4.77 2.45
C GLU A 68 -14.90 -6.19 2.75
N GLY A 69 -14.71 -6.53 4.03
CA GLY A 69 -14.26 -7.86 4.43
C GLY A 69 -13.69 -7.93 5.84
N ARG A 70 -12.89 -8.97 6.10
CA ARG A 70 -12.15 -9.09 7.36
C ARG A 70 -11.11 -7.97 7.42
N GLY A 71 -11.08 -7.22 8.52
CA GLY A 71 -10.19 -6.06 8.68
C GLY A 71 -8.71 -6.35 8.41
N PHE A 72 -7.93 -5.29 8.19
CA PHE A 72 -6.56 -5.39 7.70
C PHE A 72 -5.52 -5.66 8.81
N VAL A 73 -4.41 -6.29 8.44
CA VAL A 73 -3.27 -6.49 9.32
C VAL A 73 -2.61 -5.15 9.68
N LYS A 74 -2.09 -5.05 10.92
CA LYS A 74 -1.31 -3.89 11.35
C LYS A 74 0.12 -3.97 10.84
N SER A 75 0.73 -2.82 10.56
CA SER A 75 2.17 -2.74 10.28
C SER A 75 2.98 -3.03 11.54
N LYS A 76 4.11 -3.74 11.41
CA LYS A 76 5.03 -3.96 12.54
C LYS A 76 5.54 -2.66 13.15
N SER A 77 5.70 -1.62 12.34
CA SER A 77 6.17 -0.31 12.83
C SER A 77 5.19 0.36 13.80
N GLN A 78 3.95 -0.16 13.92
CA GLN A 78 2.94 0.32 14.85
C GLN A 78 2.68 -0.63 16.02
N ALA A 79 3.29 -1.82 16.01
CA ALA A 79 3.09 -2.87 16.99
C ALA A 79 4.04 -2.72 18.19
#